data_AF-A0A6M3Y033-F1
#
_entry.id   AF-A0A6M3Y033-F1
#
_cell.length_a   1.000
_cell.length_b   1.000
_cell.length_c   1.000
_cell.angle_alpha   90.00
_cell.angle_beta   90.00
_cell.angle_gamma   90.00
#
_symmetry.space_group_name_H-M   'P 1'
#
loop_
_entity.id
_entity.type
_entity.pdbx_description
1 polymer ?
#
loop_
_entity_poly.entity_id
_entity_poly.type
_entity_poly.pdbx_seq_one_letter_code
_entity_poly.pdbx_strand_id
1 'polypeptide(L)' 'MIQLTQNQVYKLAVATGYNHRTVIRWASGVAVNASTRINLEAAHKAIQLEEGQRDTTPQAQA' A
#
# COMPACT_ATOMS: atom_id res chain seq x y z
N MET A 1 1.12 13.42 -4.04
CA MET A 1 0.37 12.37 -4.77
C MET A 1 1.25 11.13 -4.75
N ILE A 2 0.70 9.96 -4.41
CA ILE A 2 1.47 8.70 -4.33
C ILE A 2 1.14 7.90 -5.60
N GLN A 3 2.16 7.42 -6.31
CA GLN A 3 1.96 6.53 -7.44
C GLN A 3 2.00 5.09 -6.96
N LEU A 4 0.93 4.33 -7.20
CA LEU A 4 0.83 2.91 -6.83
C LEU A 4 0.81 2.05 -8.08
N THR A 5 1.49 0.90 -8.02
CA THR A 5 1.31 -0.16 -9.00
C THR A 5 -0.02 -0.88 -8.81
N GLN A 6 -0.51 -1.59 -9.83
CA GLN A 6 -1.73 -2.40 -9.71
C GLN A 6 -1.65 -3.43 -8.57
N ASN A 7 -0.47 -4.01 -8.35
CA ASN A 7 -0.21 -4.93 -7.25
C ASN A 7 -0.34 -4.24 -5.88
N GLN A 8 0.21 -3.03 -5.73
CA GLN A 8 0.07 -2.25 -4.49
C GLN A 8 -1.38 -1.87 -4.21
N VAL A 9 -2.14 -1.49 -5.25
CA VAL A 9 -3.59 -1.23 -5.13
C VAL A 9 -4.34 -2.45 -4.62
N TYR A 10 -4.03 -3.64 -5.17
CA TYR A 10 -4.64 -4.89 -4.74
C TYR A 10 -4.29 -5.23 -3.28
N LYS A 11 -3.00 -5.19 -2.92
CA LYS A 11 -2.55 -5.47 -1.54
C LYS A 11 -3.21 -4.54 -0.52
N LEU A 12 -3.28 -3.24 -0.84
CA LEU A 12 -3.92 -2.25 0.03
C LEU A 12 -5.41 -2.52 0.20
N ALA A 13 -6.12 -2.85 -0.89
CA ALA A 13 -7.54 -3.17 -0.83
C ALA A 13 -7.81 -4.41 0.03
N VAL A 14 -7.01 -5.46 -0.13
CA VAL A 14 -7.10 -6.68 0.70
C VAL A 14 -6.80 -6.38 2.16
N ALA A 15 -5.72 -5.65 2.46
CA ALA A 15 -5.31 -5.36 3.84
C ALA A 15 -6.28 -4.47 4.60
N THR A 16 -6.98 -3.56 3.91
CA THR A 16 -7.86 -2.56 4.54
C THR A 16 -9.35 -2.86 4.39
N GLY A 17 -9.73 -3.82 3.54
CA GLY A 17 -11.13 -4.11 3.20
C GLY A 17 -11.78 -3.05 2.31
N TYR A 18 -11.03 -2.05 1.83
CA TYR A 18 -11.53 -1.04 0.90
C TYR A 18 -11.49 -1.54 -0.55
N ASN A 19 -12.43 -1.07 -1.38
CA ASN A 19 -12.37 -1.35 -2.81
C ASN A 19 -11.20 -0.61 -3.49
N HIS A 20 -10.75 -1.12 -4.65
CA HIS A 20 -9.66 -0.53 -5.43
C HIS A 20 -9.88 0.96 -5.77
N ARG A 21 -11.13 1.37 -6.02
CA ARG A 21 -11.45 2.77 -6.36
C ARG A 21 -11.13 3.71 -5.19
N THR A 22 -11.43 3.30 -3.96
CA THR A 22 -11.09 4.07 -2.76
C THR A 22 -9.59 4.21 -2.58
N VAL A 23 -8.84 3.13 -2.79
CA VAL A 23 -7.36 3.13 -2.74
C VAL A 23 -6.77 4.08 -3.79
N ILE A 24 -7.26 4.02 -5.03
CA ILE A 24 -6.81 4.90 -6.11
C ILE A 24 -7.13 6.37 -5.79
N ARG A 25 -8.34 6.69 -5.32
CA ARG A 25 -8.71 8.06 -4.94
C ARG A 25 -7.76 8.62 -3.87
N TRP A 26 -7.47 7.83 -2.84
CA TRP A 26 -6.51 8.21 -1.80
C TRP A 26 -5.11 8.48 -2.40
N ALA A 27 -4.59 7.57 -3.23
CA ALA A 27 -3.27 7.70 -3.84
C ALA A 27 -3.16 8.94 -4.77
N SER A 28 -4.24 9.19 -5.54
CA SER A 28 -4.39 10.38 -6.40
C SER A 28 -4.64 11.67 -5.63
N GLY A 29 -4.69 11.65 -4.30
CA GLY A 29 -4.94 12.85 -3.48
C GLY A 29 -6.39 13.38 -3.57
N VAL A 30 -7.30 12.61 -4.17
CA VAL A 30 -8.73 12.92 -4.17
C VAL A 30 -9.25 12.79 -2.74
N ALA A 31 -10.15 13.70 -2.35
CA ALA A 31 -10.73 13.70 -1.02
C ALA A 31 -11.38 12.35 -0.68
N VAL A 32 -10.88 11.75 0.41
CA VAL A 32 -11.44 10.60 1.12
C VAL A 32 -11.60 11.02 2.59
N ASN A 33 -12.44 10.34 3.35
CA ASN A 33 -12.58 10.66 4.77
C ASN A 33 -11.24 10.43 5.52
N ALA A 34 -11.05 11.13 6.64
CA ALA A 34 -9.80 11.12 7.39
C ALA A 34 -9.41 9.71 7.87
N SER A 35 -10.37 8.92 8.36
CA SER A 35 -10.13 7.55 8.83
C SER A 35 -9.65 6.62 7.71
N THR A 36 -10.22 6.74 6.51
CA THR A 36 -9.78 6.00 5.32
C THR A 36 -8.36 6.38 4.93
N ARG A 37 -8.02 7.68 4.99
CA ARG A 37 -6.64 8.12 4.74
C ARG A 37 -5.66 7.51 5.73
N ILE A 38 -5.96 7.58 7.03
CA ILE A 38 -5.11 7.02 8.09
C ILE A 38 -4.90 5.52 7.90
N ASN A 39 -5.98 4.76 7.66
CA ASN A 39 -5.90 3.31 7.46
C ASN A 39 -5.08 2.94 6.22
N LEU A 40 -5.28 3.65 5.10
CA LEU A 40 -4.52 3.40 3.87
C LEU A 40 -3.05 3.80 4.00
N GLU A 41 -2.73 4.88 4.70
CA GLU A 41 -1.35 5.29 4.99
C GLU A 41 -0.63 4.27 5.88
N ALA A 42 -1.29 3.78 6.93
CA ALA A 42 -0.73 2.75 7.81
C ALA A 42 -0.48 1.45 7.06
N ALA A 43 -1.45 0.98 6.27
CA ALA A 43 -1.31 -0.24 5.46
C ALA A 43 -0.23 -0.10 4.39
N HIS A 44 -0.12 1.06 3.74
CA HIS A 44 0.91 1.31 2.73
C HIS A 44 2.32 1.26 3.34
N LYS A 45 2.52 1.87 4.52
CA LYS A 45 3.79 1.79 5.24
C LYS A 45 4.16 0.36 5.61
N ALA A 46 3.20 -0.43 6.11
CA ALA A 46 3.43 -1.84 6.45
C ALA A 46 3.89 -2.65 5.22
N ILE A 47 3.18 -2.52 4.10
CA ILE A 47 3.53 -3.22 2.85
C ILE A 47 4.91 -2.80 2.33
N GLN A 48 5.25 -1.51 2.39
CA GLN A 48 6.58 -1.04 1.96
C GLN A 48 7.71 -1.61 2.83
N LEU A 49 7.49 -1.77 4.13
CA LEU A 49 8.47 -2.39 5.02
C LEU A 49 8.67 -3.87 4.69
N GLU A 50 7.58 -4.61 4.40
CA GLU A 50 7.65 -6.01 3.96
C GLU A 50 8.34 -6.17 2.60
N GLU A 51 8.10 -5.26 1.66
CA GLU A 51 8.76 -5.27 0.34
C GLU A 51 10.24 -4.90 0.47
N GLY A 52 10.59 -3.87 1.23
CA GLY A 52 11.98 -3.45 1.43
C GLY A 52 12.83 -4.43 2.22
N GLN A 53 12.25 -5.21 3.15
CA GLN A 53 12.98 -6.28 3.85
C GLN A 53 13.26 -7.50 2.99
N ARG A 54 12.45 -7.75 1.94
CA ARG A 54 12.73 -8.85 0.99
C ARG A 54 13.97 -8.58 0.16
N ASP A 55 14.26 -7.33 -0.19
CA ASP A 55 15.47 -6.94 -0.92
C ASP A 55 16.76 -7.06 -0.10
N THR A 56 16.67 -7.09 1.24
CA THR A 56 17.85 -7.20 2.12
C THR A 56 18.16 -8.62 2.58
N THR A 57 17.48 -9.65 2.05
CA THR A 57 17.84 -11.03 2.35
C THR A 57 19.06 -11.38 1.50
N PRO A 58 20.28 -11.53 2.05
CA PRO A 58 21.39 -12.06 1.26
C PRO A 58 20.95 -13.44 0.77
N GLN A 59 20.84 -13.59 -0.55
CA GLN A 59 20.74 -14.90 -1.18
C GLN A 59 21.98 -15.66 -0.73
N ALA A 60 21.82 -16.55 0.25
CA ALA A 60 22.82 -17.54 0.59
C ALA A 60 22.98 -18.43 -0.66
N GLN A 61 23.95 -18.07 -1.51
CA GLN A 61 24.44 -18.92 -2.57
C GLN A 61 25.12 -20.10 -1.88
N ALA A 62 24.48 -21.27 -1.97
CA ALA A 62 25.04 -22.57 -1.62
C ALA A 62 25.96 -23.08 -2.73
#